data_AF-B8KSY1-F1
#
_entry.id   AF-B8KSY1-F1
#
_cell.length_a   1.000
_cell.length_b   1.000
_cell.length_c   1.000
_cell.angle_alpha   90.00
_cell.angle_beta   90.00
_cell.angle_gamma   90.00
#
_symmetry.space_group_name_H-M   'P 1'
#
loop_
_entity.id
_entity.type
_entity.pdbx_description
1 polymer ?
#
loop_
_entity_poly.entity_id
_entity_poly.type
_entity_poly.pdbx_seq_one_letter_code
_entity_poly.pdbx_strand_id
1 'polypeptide(L)'
;MRMTVCAVFLLIAAGFFAASSVLAADAQLTRFGPEVYQPSPRVPDIDRRAFFGVAGPGEMVITRGGDAAAADLELADVIISLNEEEVWRSGEARFIDGQARINVALKETNLLRVQSRGYRGEPLTLRVVQPERVSLGIAGRIHFNINTNDYPATREFYRQLGFAKAIGPFPETNTLEMAHSMGMTDTYRLYAELIYIGASDLDPAQLFVPSGRMIDIIHWRDPENRGEAYPSLNRLGISRLVLTTTHLDADLARMASLGVTPLGPAATRADGSRFAIIRDPAGTFVELRQEPGATPRETHGAFVTAINRLVINVSDFERSREFYRLIGFTEGSALPAQLSEPERRAMGFDQPARFTAELIRHEQDGSLIELVEWHTPRDLTPPHPAPINHPGMHRINYATTDIDSDTAALLDAGVEFLSPVVRCCDGDASTMGIVVFKDPDGIFLQLLGAVEPRSTP
;
A
#
# COMPACT_ATOMS: atom_id res chain seq x y z
N MET A 1 13.36 -5.00 38.71
CA MET A 1 11.94 -4.80 39.04
C MET A 1 11.17 -4.96 37.74
N ARG A 2 10.59 -6.14 37.48
CA ARG A 2 9.87 -6.44 36.23
C ARG A 2 8.48 -5.82 36.35
N MET A 3 8.27 -4.65 35.74
CA MET A 3 6.92 -4.14 35.49
C MET A 3 6.37 -4.89 34.28
N THR A 4 5.31 -5.66 34.49
CA THR A 4 4.52 -6.30 33.44
C THR A 4 3.86 -5.20 32.61
N VAL A 5 4.01 -5.26 31.29
CA VAL A 5 3.46 -4.30 30.31
C VAL A 5 1.93 -4.13 30.42
N CYS A 6 1.23 -5.07 31.08
CA CYS A 6 -0.22 -5.03 31.33
C CYS A 6 -0.73 -3.82 32.13
N ALA A 7 0.10 -3.14 32.93
CA ALA A 7 -0.42 -2.08 33.82
C ALA A 7 -0.59 -0.70 33.14
N VAL A 8 -0.13 -0.52 31.90
CA VAL A 8 -0.17 0.78 31.20
C VAL A 8 -1.49 1.01 30.43
N PHE A 9 -2.28 -0.04 30.18
CA PHE A 9 -3.47 0.03 29.33
C PHE A 9 -4.79 0.38 30.07
N LEU A 10 -4.78 0.47 31.41
CA LEU A 10 -6.02 0.52 32.20
C LEU A 10 -6.71 1.90 32.33
N LEU A 11 -6.22 2.95 31.64
CA LEU A 11 -6.65 4.33 31.90
C LEU A 11 -7.04 5.18 30.68
N ILE A 12 -7.38 4.53 29.56
CA ILE A 12 -7.66 5.23 28.28
C ILE A 12 -9.08 4.91 27.79
N ALA A 13 -10.10 5.28 28.57
CA ALA A 13 -11.49 5.15 28.13
C ALA A 13 -12.26 6.48 28.13
N ALA A 14 -11.67 7.58 28.58
CA ALA A 14 -12.40 8.86 28.67
C ALA A 14 -11.48 10.06 28.45
N GLY A 15 -11.39 10.49 27.18
CA GLY A 15 -10.80 11.77 26.81
C GLY A 15 -9.48 11.58 26.08
N PHE A 16 -9.54 11.79 24.76
CA PHE A 16 -8.51 12.38 23.89
C PHE A 16 -8.70 11.88 22.44
N PHE A 17 -9.88 12.14 21.88
CA PHE A 17 -9.98 12.47 20.47
C PHE A 17 -10.55 13.89 20.41
N ALA A 18 -9.67 14.88 20.34
CA ALA A 18 -10.07 16.22 19.92
C ALA A 18 -10.67 16.08 18.52
N ALA A 19 -11.88 16.58 18.31
CA ALA A 19 -12.69 16.51 17.09
C ALA A 19 -11.90 16.14 15.82
N SER A 20 -11.72 14.84 15.58
CA SER A 20 -11.13 14.32 14.35
C SER A 20 -12.20 14.45 13.28
N SER A 21 -11.90 15.16 12.20
CA SER A 21 -12.83 15.30 11.08
C SER A 21 -13.00 13.96 10.37
N VAL A 22 -14.25 13.56 10.17
CA VAL A 22 -14.56 12.42 9.30
C VAL A 22 -14.22 12.83 7.86
N LEU A 23 -13.42 12.00 7.18
CA LEU A 23 -12.99 12.24 5.81
C LEU A 23 -14.08 11.76 4.85
N ALA A 24 -14.81 12.68 4.22
CA ALA A 24 -15.63 12.33 3.06
C ALA A 24 -14.76 12.39 1.81
N ALA A 25 -14.33 11.23 1.30
CA ALA A 25 -13.58 11.14 0.06
C ALA A 25 -14.52 10.78 -1.09
N ASP A 26 -14.51 11.61 -2.14
CA ASP A 26 -15.06 11.25 -3.44
C ASP A 26 -13.97 10.47 -4.21
N ALA A 27 -14.23 9.19 -4.46
CA ALA A 27 -13.34 8.28 -5.17
C ALA A 27 -14.06 7.62 -6.36
N GLN A 28 -13.34 7.39 -7.45
CA GLN A 28 -13.88 6.67 -8.61
C GLN A 28 -13.37 5.22 -8.60
N LEU A 29 -14.01 4.34 -7.83
CA LEU A 29 -13.54 2.97 -7.64
C LEU A 29 -13.72 2.15 -8.92
N THR A 30 -12.68 1.39 -9.28
CA THR A 30 -12.77 0.41 -10.36
C THR A 30 -13.52 -0.83 -9.89
N ARG A 31 -14.65 -1.13 -10.54
CA ARG A 31 -15.48 -2.31 -10.30
C ARG A 31 -15.11 -3.48 -11.21
N PHE A 32 -14.59 -3.19 -12.39
CA PHE A 32 -14.10 -4.20 -13.34
C PHE A 32 -12.92 -3.65 -14.16
N GLY A 33 -11.94 -4.50 -14.43
CA GLY A 33 -10.82 -4.21 -15.31
C GLY A 33 -9.71 -3.34 -14.66
N PRO A 34 -8.87 -2.69 -15.48
CA PRO A 34 -8.91 -2.72 -16.94
C PRO A 34 -8.62 -4.12 -17.48
N GLU A 35 -9.45 -4.59 -18.42
CA GLU A 35 -9.24 -5.86 -19.11
C GLU A 35 -9.01 -5.60 -20.60
N VAL A 36 -7.98 -6.24 -21.16
CA VAL A 36 -7.62 -6.08 -22.57
C VAL A 36 -8.28 -7.18 -23.40
N TYR A 37 -9.17 -6.78 -24.29
CA TYR A 37 -9.84 -7.64 -25.26
C TYR A 37 -9.15 -7.56 -26.61
N GLN A 38 -8.50 -8.65 -27.01
CA GLN A 38 -7.84 -8.79 -28.30
C GLN A 38 -8.83 -9.28 -29.37
N PRO A 39 -8.67 -8.87 -30.64
CA PRO A 39 -9.36 -9.51 -31.75
C PRO A 39 -8.99 -11.00 -31.83
N SER A 40 -9.96 -11.85 -32.18
CA SER A 40 -9.83 -13.29 -32.12
C SER A 40 -10.30 -13.96 -33.41
N PRO A 41 -9.58 -14.98 -33.92
CA PRO A 41 -10.04 -15.74 -35.09
C PRO A 41 -11.24 -16.64 -34.80
N ARG A 42 -11.63 -16.82 -33.53
CA ARG A 42 -12.86 -17.53 -33.15
C ARG A 42 -14.06 -16.61 -33.37
N VAL A 43 -15.05 -17.08 -34.12
CA VAL A 43 -16.26 -16.29 -34.41
C VAL A 43 -17.52 -17.05 -33.98
N PRO A 44 -18.32 -16.52 -33.04
CA PRO A 44 -18.02 -15.39 -32.15
C PRO A 44 -17.11 -15.80 -30.97
N ASP A 45 -16.12 -14.98 -30.64
CA ASP A 45 -15.45 -15.08 -29.34
C ASP A 45 -16.30 -14.36 -28.30
N ILE A 46 -16.64 -15.03 -27.22
CA ILE A 46 -17.56 -14.53 -26.20
C ILE A 46 -16.90 -14.71 -24.84
N ASP A 47 -16.55 -13.61 -24.21
CA ASP A 47 -16.13 -13.56 -22.82
C ASP A 47 -17.32 -13.19 -21.93
N ARG A 48 -17.39 -13.82 -20.75
CA ARG A 48 -18.40 -13.53 -19.73
C ARG A 48 -17.72 -13.45 -18.37
N ARG A 49 -17.90 -12.33 -17.68
CA ARG A 49 -17.30 -12.07 -16.38
C ARG A 49 -18.35 -11.53 -15.42
N ALA A 50 -18.43 -12.12 -14.24
CA ALA A 50 -19.17 -11.53 -13.14
C ALA A 50 -18.26 -10.56 -12.37
N PHE A 51 -18.81 -9.46 -11.89
CA PHE A 51 -18.08 -8.53 -11.02
C PHE A 51 -19.02 -7.85 -10.03
N PHE A 52 -18.46 -7.46 -8.88
CA PHE A 52 -19.15 -6.73 -7.84
C PHE A 52 -19.31 -5.26 -8.23
N GLY A 53 -20.47 -4.68 -7.94
CA GLY A 53 -20.69 -3.23 -7.95
C GLY A 53 -21.61 -2.82 -6.80
N VAL A 54 -21.86 -1.53 -6.65
CA VAL A 54 -22.93 -1.02 -5.78
C VAL A 54 -24.13 -0.69 -6.64
N ALA A 55 -25.35 -0.95 -6.16
CA ALA A 55 -26.55 -0.63 -6.93
C ALA A 55 -26.65 0.89 -7.19
N GLY A 56 -26.58 1.32 -8.45
CA GLY A 56 -26.54 2.74 -8.77
C GLY A 56 -25.83 3.09 -10.08
N PRO A 57 -25.56 4.37 -10.33
CA PRO A 57 -24.85 4.80 -11.52
C PRO A 57 -23.38 4.37 -11.49
N GLY A 58 -22.86 3.99 -12.65
CA GLY A 58 -21.44 3.80 -12.93
C GLY A 58 -21.11 4.26 -14.34
N GLU A 59 -19.84 4.18 -14.70
CA GLU A 59 -19.36 4.52 -16.03
C GLU A 59 -18.51 3.37 -16.59
N MET A 60 -18.78 2.98 -17.82
CA MET A 60 -17.96 2.08 -18.60
C MET A 60 -17.03 2.91 -19.48
N VAL A 61 -15.73 2.74 -19.29
CA VAL A 61 -14.67 3.39 -20.07
C VAL A 61 -14.06 2.36 -21.01
N ILE A 62 -14.14 2.64 -22.31
CA ILE A 62 -13.59 1.81 -23.37
C ILE A 62 -12.47 2.58 -24.03
N THR A 63 -11.25 2.09 -23.91
CA THR A 63 -10.06 2.72 -24.46
C THR A 63 -9.55 1.90 -25.65
N ARG A 64 -9.22 2.56 -26.75
CA ARG A 64 -8.52 1.90 -27.86
C ARG A 64 -7.09 1.58 -27.45
N GLY A 65 -6.67 0.34 -27.65
CA GLY A 65 -5.35 -0.14 -27.28
C GLY A 65 -4.37 -0.09 -28.45
N GLY A 66 -3.20 0.50 -28.23
CA GLY A 66 -2.04 0.32 -29.09
C GLY A 66 -0.98 1.41 -28.92
N ASP A 67 0.30 1.03 -29.11
CA ASP A 67 1.33 1.98 -29.50
C ASP A 67 0.90 2.69 -30.80
N ALA A 68 1.50 3.84 -31.13
CA ALA A 68 1.18 4.62 -32.34
C ALA A 68 1.12 3.82 -33.66
N ALA A 69 1.67 2.60 -33.70
CA ALA A 69 1.60 1.67 -34.82
C ALA A 69 0.23 0.99 -35.04
N ALA A 70 -0.66 0.97 -34.04
CA ALA A 70 -2.00 0.37 -34.16
C ALA A 70 -3.06 1.37 -34.66
N ALA A 71 -2.80 2.69 -34.52
CA ALA A 71 -3.77 3.78 -34.68
C ALA A 71 -4.52 3.81 -36.03
N ASP A 72 -3.98 3.16 -37.06
CA ASP A 72 -4.55 3.07 -38.40
C ASP A 72 -5.43 1.82 -38.63
N LEU A 73 -5.57 0.94 -37.64
CA LEU A 73 -6.41 -0.26 -37.75
C LEU A 73 -7.88 0.09 -37.48
N GLU A 74 -8.79 -0.49 -38.28
CA GLU A 74 -10.23 -0.44 -37.98
C GLU A 74 -10.54 -1.17 -36.67
N LEU A 75 -11.55 -0.71 -35.93
CA LEU A 75 -12.01 -1.41 -34.74
C LEU A 75 -12.61 -2.77 -35.09
N ALA A 76 -12.32 -3.79 -34.27
CA ALA A 76 -13.04 -5.05 -34.34
C ALA A 76 -14.56 -4.82 -34.11
N ASP A 77 -15.40 -5.67 -34.71
CA ASP A 77 -16.85 -5.66 -34.44
C ASP A 77 -17.08 -6.25 -33.04
N VAL A 78 -17.34 -5.36 -32.08
CA VAL A 78 -17.44 -5.69 -30.66
C VAL A 78 -18.78 -5.21 -30.14
N ILE A 79 -19.48 -6.11 -29.44
CA ILE A 79 -20.72 -5.85 -28.75
C ILE A 79 -20.47 -6.09 -27.26
N ILE A 80 -20.79 -5.11 -26.44
CA ILE A 80 -20.68 -5.21 -24.99
C ILE A 80 -22.10 -5.16 -24.41
N SER A 81 -22.41 -6.18 -23.61
CA SER A 81 -23.64 -6.24 -22.85
C SER A 81 -23.35 -6.27 -21.35
N LEU A 82 -24.16 -5.57 -20.58
CA LEU A 82 -24.14 -5.57 -19.13
C LEU A 82 -25.53 -6.02 -18.64
N ASN A 83 -25.58 -7.06 -17.82
CA ASN A 83 -26.84 -7.57 -17.26
C ASN A 83 -27.91 -7.86 -18.33
N GLU A 84 -27.50 -8.50 -19.43
CA GLU A 84 -28.32 -8.85 -20.61
C GLU A 84 -28.73 -7.69 -21.51
N GLU A 85 -28.41 -6.44 -21.15
CA GLU A 85 -28.66 -5.25 -21.97
C GLU A 85 -27.43 -4.91 -22.82
N GLU A 86 -27.59 -4.67 -24.11
CA GLU A 86 -26.52 -4.12 -24.96
C GLU A 86 -26.29 -2.66 -24.60
N VAL A 87 -25.11 -2.36 -24.05
CA VAL A 87 -24.75 -1.01 -23.61
C VAL A 87 -23.83 -0.30 -24.59
N TRP A 88 -23.13 -1.05 -25.45
CA TRP A 88 -22.21 -0.48 -26.42
C TRP A 88 -21.93 -1.40 -27.60
N ARG A 89 -21.68 -0.79 -28.77
CA ARG A 89 -21.27 -1.45 -30.02
C ARG A 89 -20.23 -0.61 -30.75
N SER A 90 -19.19 -1.25 -31.28
CA SER A 90 -18.07 -0.55 -31.93
C SER A 90 -18.47 0.24 -33.18
N GLY A 91 -19.43 -0.25 -33.97
CA GLY A 91 -19.91 0.42 -35.19
C GLY A 91 -20.63 1.76 -34.97
N GLU A 92 -21.10 2.03 -33.75
CA GLU A 92 -21.80 3.28 -33.39
C GLU A 92 -20.96 4.17 -32.47
N ALA A 93 -19.73 3.74 -32.17
CA ALA A 93 -18.92 4.33 -31.12
C ALA A 93 -18.29 5.66 -31.53
N ARG A 94 -18.40 6.64 -30.64
CA ARG A 94 -17.63 7.89 -30.69
C ARG A 94 -16.55 7.85 -29.64
N PHE A 95 -15.31 8.09 -30.07
CA PHE A 95 -14.16 8.21 -29.18
C PHE A 95 -13.73 9.67 -29.09
N ILE A 96 -13.47 10.13 -27.87
CA ILE A 96 -12.86 11.42 -27.57
C ILE A 96 -11.55 11.10 -26.85
N ASP A 97 -10.43 11.59 -27.38
CA ASP A 97 -9.08 11.31 -26.87
C ASP A 97 -8.80 9.80 -26.68
N GLY A 98 -9.25 8.99 -27.64
CA GLY A 98 -9.06 7.54 -27.62
C GLY A 98 -9.98 6.75 -26.68
N GLN A 99 -10.93 7.42 -26.01
CA GLN A 99 -11.87 6.80 -25.08
C GLN A 99 -13.34 6.99 -25.49
N ALA A 100 -14.16 5.96 -25.27
CA ALA A 100 -15.61 6.06 -25.24
C ALA A 100 -16.09 5.83 -23.80
N ARG A 101 -17.00 6.68 -23.33
CA ARG A 101 -17.56 6.64 -21.97
C ARG A 101 -19.06 6.45 -22.02
N ILE A 102 -19.56 5.45 -21.29
CA ILE A 102 -20.97 5.06 -21.31
C ILE A 102 -21.47 5.01 -19.87
N ASN A 103 -22.54 5.75 -19.59
CA ASN A 103 -23.24 5.63 -18.32
C ASN A 103 -23.94 4.27 -18.25
N VAL A 104 -23.72 3.56 -17.15
CA VAL A 104 -24.32 2.24 -16.91
C VAL A 104 -25.00 2.22 -15.55
N ALA A 105 -26.04 1.39 -15.42
CA ALA A 105 -26.67 1.11 -14.13
C ALA A 105 -26.10 -0.20 -13.58
N LEU A 106 -25.38 -0.12 -12.47
CA LEU A 106 -24.79 -1.27 -11.79
C LEU A 106 -25.77 -1.87 -10.79
N LYS A 107 -25.63 -3.17 -10.59
CA LYS A 107 -26.24 -3.98 -9.53
C LYS A 107 -25.14 -4.45 -8.57
N GLU A 108 -25.53 -5.11 -7.48
CA GLU A 108 -24.56 -5.75 -6.57
C GLU A 108 -23.71 -6.80 -7.29
N THR A 109 -24.38 -7.67 -8.06
CA THR A 109 -23.73 -8.62 -8.97
C THR A 109 -24.05 -8.23 -10.41
N ASN A 110 -23.01 -7.95 -11.17
CA ASN A 110 -23.12 -7.62 -12.58
C ASN A 110 -22.55 -8.74 -13.45
N LEU A 111 -23.17 -8.98 -14.59
CA LEU A 111 -22.63 -9.87 -15.63
C LEU A 111 -22.25 -9.05 -16.85
N LEU A 112 -20.94 -8.95 -17.10
CA LEU A 112 -20.39 -8.40 -18.32
C LEU A 112 -20.29 -9.51 -19.37
N ARG A 113 -20.71 -9.20 -20.59
CA ARG A 113 -20.51 -10.04 -21.77
C ARG A 113 -19.86 -9.22 -22.87
N VAL A 114 -18.68 -9.64 -23.33
CA VAL A 114 -18.00 -9.04 -24.47
C VAL A 114 -18.00 -10.05 -25.61
N GLN A 115 -18.61 -9.67 -26.74
CA GLN A 115 -18.61 -10.47 -27.96
C GLN A 115 -17.78 -9.76 -29.01
N SER A 116 -16.71 -10.40 -29.48
CA SER A 116 -15.92 -9.92 -30.61
C SER A 116 -16.16 -10.79 -31.86
N ARG A 117 -16.15 -10.14 -33.02
CA ARG A 117 -16.25 -10.77 -34.33
C ARG A 117 -15.10 -10.28 -35.21
N GLY A 118 -14.38 -11.24 -35.78
CA GLY A 118 -13.29 -10.96 -36.71
C GLY A 118 -11.90 -11.01 -36.07
N TYR A 119 -10.92 -11.24 -36.93
CA TYR A 119 -9.53 -11.51 -36.56
C TYR A 119 -8.59 -10.31 -36.77
N ARG A 120 -9.15 -9.14 -37.12
CA ARG A 120 -8.40 -7.90 -37.37
C ARG A 120 -9.00 -6.77 -36.54
N GLY A 121 -8.13 -5.90 -36.04
CA GLY A 121 -8.50 -4.62 -35.43
C GLY A 121 -7.60 -4.26 -34.24
N GLU A 122 -7.75 -3.04 -33.73
CA GLU A 122 -7.08 -2.65 -32.49
C GLU A 122 -7.68 -3.40 -31.29
N PRO A 123 -6.87 -3.82 -30.29
CA PRO A 123 -7.40 -4.27 -29.02
C PRO A 123 -8.19 -3.16 -28.32
N LEU A 124 -9.13 -3.56 -27.47
CA LEU A 124 -9.87 -2.64 -26.61
C LEU A 124 -9.54 -2.93 -25.16
N THR A 125 -9.37 -1.88 -24.37
CA THR A 125 -9.30 -1.99 -22.90
C THR A 125 -10.63 -1.54 -22.33
N LEU A 126 -11.23 -2.39 -21.50
CA LEU A 126 -12.49 -2.11 -20.83
C LEU A 126 -12.29 -1.92 -19.35
N ARG A 127 -12.81 -0.82 -18.80
CA ARG A 127 -12.88 -0.58 -17.36
C ARG A 127 -14.30 -0.16 -16.99
N VAL A 128 -14.82 -0.67 -15.87
CA VAL A 128 -16.05 -0.14 -15.26
C VAL A 128 -15.66 0.53 -13.97
N VAL A 129 -16.05 1.79 -13.82
CA VAL A 129 -15.80 2.60 -12.63
C VAL A 129 -17.12 3.07 -12.01
N GLN A 130 -17.09 3.33 -10.71
CA GLN A 130 -18.24 3.79 -9.96
C GLN A 130 -17.82 4.91 -9.00
N PRO A 131 -18.51 6.06 -9.00
CA PRO A 131 -18.28 7.07 -7.98
C PRO A 131 -18.76 6.54 -6.63
N GLU A 132 -17.89 6.63 -5.63
CA GLU A 132 -18.17 6.26 -4.26
C GLU A 132 -17.84 7.43 -3.35
N ARG A 133 -18.71 7.66 -2.37
CA ARG A 133 -18.49 8.63 -1.31
C ARG A 133 -18.48 7.89 0.01
N VAL A 134 -17.28 7.68 0.53
CA VAL A 134 -17.09 6.99 1.80
C VAL A 134 -16.58 7.97 2.84
N SER A 135 -17.13 7.88 4.03
CA SER A 135 -16.80 8.72 5.16
C SER A 135 -16.00 7.89 6.17
N LEU A 136 -14.67 8.04 6.20
CA LEU A 136 -13.80 7.25 7.08
C LEU A 136 -13.21 8.09 8.22
N GLY A 137 -13.07 7.46 9.39
CA GLY A 137 -12.44 7.99 10.60
C GLY A 137 -10.93 7.77 10.68
N ILE A 138 -10.24 7.54 9.55
CA ILE A 138 -8.80 7.26 9.54
C ILE A 138 -8.01 8.51 9.95
N ALA A 139 -7.34 8.42 11.10
CA ALA A 139 -6.61 9.53 11.70
C ALA A 139 -5.15 9.65 11.22
N GLY A 140 -4.58 8.57 10.66
CA GLY A 140 -3.22 8.57 10.12
C GLY A 140 -2.42 7.31 10.42
N ARG A 141 -1.19 7.27 9.90
CA ARG A 141 -0.28 6.12 10.00
C ARG A 141 0.33 6.02 11.39
N ILE A 142 0.13 4.86 12.01
CA ILE A 142 0.80 4.50 13.27
C ILE A 142 2.21 4.00 12.95
N HIS A 143 2.29 2.89 12.20
CA HIS A 143 3.53 2.22 11.82
C HIS A 143 3.33 1.40 10.54
N PHE A 144 4.42 0.82 10.05
CA PHE A 144 4.40 -0.31 9.10
C PHE A 144 5.36 -1.37 9.64
N ASN A 145 5.21 -2.61 9.23
CA ASN A 145 6.08 -3.68 9.71
C ASN A 145 7.27 -3.92 8.79
N ILE A 146 8.35 -4.42 9.38
CA ILE A 146 9.44 -5.11 8.69
C ILE A 146 9.61 -6.45 9.39
N ASN A 147 9.28 -7.51 8.66
CA ASN A 147 9.49 -8.88 9.11
C ASN A 147 10.95 -9.28 8.86
N THR A 148 11.59 -9.92 9.83
CA THR A 148 13.00 -10.35 9.74
C THR A 148 13.21 -11.71 10.39
N ASN A 149 14.19 -12.44 9.87
CA ASN A 149 14.69 -13.69 10.48
C ASN A 149 15.94 -13.45 11.36
N ASP A 150 16.44 -12.22 11.41
CA ASP A 150 17.56 -11.80 12.27
C ASP A 150 17.23 -10.48 12.96
N TYR A 151 16.48 -10.58 14.06
CA TYR A 151 16.10 -9.42 14.87
C TYR A 151 17.32 -8.63 15.38
N PRO A 152 18.34 -9.24 16.02
CA PRO A 152 19.51 -8.49 16.48
C PRO A 152 20.21 -7.68 15.38
N ALA A 153 20.46 -8.26 14.21
CA ALA A 153 21.09 -7.55 13.10
C ALA A 153 20.20 -6.42 12.58
N THR A 154 18.90 -6.68 12.42
CA THR A 154 17.93 -5.68 11.93
C THR A 154 17.80 -4.51 12.90
N ARG A 155 17.75 -4.80 14.21
CA ARG A 155 17.68 -3.78 15.26
C ARG A 155 18.92 -2.90 15.27
N GLU A 156 20.10 -3.50 15.13
CA GLU A 156 21.37 -2.78 15.06
C GLU A 156 21.46 -1.92 13.80
N PHE A 157 21.05 -2.44 12.64
CA PHE A 157 20.98 -1.69 11.38
C PHE A 157 20.16 -0.39 11.54
N TYR A 158 18.93 -0.47 12.04
CA TYR A 158 18.09 0.72 12.20
C TYR A 158 18.56 1.62 13.34
N ARG A 159 19.19 1.08 14.40
CA ARG A 159 19.87 1.91 15.42
C ARG A 159 20.98 2.75 14.80
N GLN A 160 21.71 2.20 13.84
CA GLN A 160 22.72 2.94 13.09
C GLN A 160 22.12 4.04 12.19
N LEU A 161 20.84 3.94 11.84
CA LEU A 161 20.08 4.99 11.15
C LEU A 161 19.27 5.89 12.11
N GLY A 162 19.63 5.93 13.40
CA GLY A 162 19.05 6.89 14.36
C GLY A 162 17.73 6.43 15.02
N PHE A 163 17.23 5.23 14.71
CA PHE A 163 16.12 4.59 15.43
C PHE A 163 16.60 4.02 16.76
N ALA A 164 17.07 4.88 17.65
CA ALA A 164 17.74 4.46 18.87
C ALA A 164 16.79 3.91 19.93
N LYS A 165 15.51 4.29 19.89
CA LYS A 165 14.51 4.00 20.90
C LYS A 165 13.51 2.95 20.42
N ALA A 166 12.88 2.26 21.36
CA ALA A 166 11.90 1.22 21.08
C ALA A 166 10.81 1.15 22.17
N ILE A 167 9.65 0.61 21.80
CA ILE A 167 8.55 0.24 22.70
C ILE A 167 8.27 -1.25 22.49
N GLY A 168 8.25 -2.00 23.59
CA GLY A 168 8.13 -3.46 23.59
C GLY A 168 9.06 -4.12 24.62
N PRO A 169 9.31 -5.44 24.51
CA PRO A 169 8.74 -6.34 23.51
C PRO A 169 7.22 -6.52 23.70
N PHE A 170 6.51 -6.78 22.61
CA PHE A 170 5.10 -7.17 22.66
C PHE A 170 4.94 -8.65 23.05
N PRO A 171 3.74 -9.09 23.49
CA PRO A 171 3.49 -10.49 23.80
C PRO A 171 3.92 -11.43 22.67
N GLU A 172 4.62 -12.51 23.02
CA GLU A 172 5.16 -13.47 22.04
C GLU A 172 4.05 -14.21 21.29
N THR A 173 2.87 -14.36 21.88
CA THR A 173 1.71 -15.02 21.27
C THR A 173 0.43 -14.27 21.63
N ASN A 174 -0.68 -14.61 20.95
CA ASN A 174 -1.99 -13.99 21.16
C ASN A 174 -3.12 -15.02 20.89
N THR A 175 -4.37 -14.57 20.85
CA THR A 175 -5.55 -15.41 20.59
C THR A 175 -5.55 -16.02 19.18
N LEU A 176 -6.34 -17.08 18.98
CA LEU A 176 -6.54 -17.66 17.65
C LEU A 176 -7.23 -16.67 16.69
N GLU A 177 -8.16 -15.85 17.19
CA GLU A 177 -8.77 -14.77 16.40
C GLU A 177 -7.69 -13.82 15.87
N MET A 178 -6.73 -13.44 16.71
CA MET A 178 -5.62 -12.56 16.31
C MET A 178 -4.72 -13.22 15.26
N ALA A 179 -4.45 -14.52 15.40
CA ALA A 179 -3.71 -15.27 14.38
C ALA A 179 -4.45 -15.29 13.03
N HIS A 180 -5.77 -15.50 13.05
CA HIS A 180 -6.63 -15.48 11.86
C HIS A 180 -6.64 -14.10 11.19
N SER A 181 -6.61 -13.00 11.95
CA SER A 181 -6.48 -11.65 11.37
C SER A 181 -5.16 -11.39 10.65
N MET A 182 -4.13 -12.19 10.94
CA MET A 182 -2.85 -12.19 10.23
C MET A 182 -2.80 -13.23 9.11
N GLY A 183 -3.93 -13.88 8.81
CA GLY A 183 -4.05 -14.94 7.80
C GLY A 183 -3.39 -16.26 8.19
N MET A 184 -3.13 -16.49 9.49
CA MET A 184 -2.59 -17.74 10.00
C MET A 184 -3.73 -18.70 10.37
N THR A 185 -3.51 -20.01 10.23
CA THR A 185 -4.51 -21.03 10.62
C THR A 185 -4.46 -21.33 12.12
N ASP A 186 -3.24 -21.38 12.68
CA ASP A 186 -2.94 -21.70 14.07
C ASP A 186 -2.34 -20.49 14.80
N THR A 187 -2.28 -20.56 16.13
CA THR A 187 -1.61 -19.53 16.95
C THR A 187 -0.14 -19.38 16.57
N TYR A 188 0.42 -18.19 16.79
CA TYR A 188 1.80 -17.89 16.43
C TYR A 188 2.71 -17.64 17.63
N ARG A 189 4.02 -17.62 17.38
CA ARG A 189 5.04 -17.04 18.25
C ARG A 189 5.90 -16.03 17.51
N LEU A 190 6.17 -14.89 18.13
CA LEU A 190 6.99 -13.82 17.56
C LEU A 190 7.85 -13.12 18.60
N TYR A 191 8.82 -12.35 18.12
CA TYR A 191 9.44 -11.25 18.86
C TYR A 191 9.16 -9.96 18.11
N ALA A 192 8.58 -8.94 18.75
CA ALA A 192 8.30 -7.67 18.10
C ALA A 192 8.60 -6.46 19.00
N GLU A 193 9.12 -5.40 18.38
CA GLU A 193 9.30 -4.07 18.97
C GLU A 193 8.95 -2.97 17.96
N LEU A 194 8.31 -1.92 18.45
CA LEU A 194 8.15 -0.67 17.70
C LEU A 194 9.41 0.17 17.92
N ILE A 195 10.28 0.25 16.92
CA ILE A 195 11.40 1.20 16.94
C ILE A 195 10.95 2.55 16.40
N TYR A 196 11.56 3.63 16.85
CA TYR A 196 11.17 4.96 16.38
C TYR A 196 12.33 5.95 16.29
N ILE A 197 12.17 6.91 15.38
CA ILE A 197 13.14 7.98 15.10
C ILE A 197 12.74 9.28 15.81
N GLY A 198 13.70 10.18 16.04
CA GLY A 198 13.48 11.53 16.59
C GLY A 198 13.86 11.67 18.06
N ALA A 199 14.14 12.90 18.50
CA ALA A 199 14.75 13.17 19.80
C ALA A 199 13.81 12.95 21.00
N SER A 200 12.53 13.31 20.88
CA SER A 200 11.55 13.13 21.94
C SER A 200 11.14 11.67 22.10
N ASP A 201 10.95 11.25 23.35
CA ASP A 201 10.33 9.97 23.69
C ASP A 201 8.88 9.94 23.22
N LEU A 202 8.44 8.78 22.76
CA LEU A 202 7.02 8.50 22.55
C LEU A 202 6.45 7.91 23.84
N ASP A 203 5.28 8.39 24.25
CA ASP A 203 4.56 7.83 25.39
C ASP A 203 3.99 6.45 25.02
N PRO A 204 4.41 5.36 25.69
CA PRO A 204 3.85 4.03 25.44
C PRO A 204 2.34 3.93 25.68
N ALA A 205 1.75 4.86 26.45
CA ALA A 205 0.30 4.93 26.62
C ALA A 205 -0.41 5.48 25.37
N GLN A 206 0.30 6.11 24.42
CA GLN A 206 -0.27 6.73 23.22
C GLN A 206 0.21 6.06 21.92
N LEU A 207 0.48 4.75 21.98
CA LEU A 207 0.97 3.97 20.83
C LEU A 207 0.06 4.01 19.58
N PHE A 208 -1.23 4.28 19.77
CA PHE A 208 -2.23 4.37 18.71
C PHE A 208 -2.35 5.78 18.11
N VAL A 209 -1.67 6.78 18.66
CA VAL A 209 -1.67 8.13 18.09
C VAL A 209 -0.71 8.16 16.90
N PRO A 210 -1.19 8.53 15.69
CA PRO A 210 -0.35 8.65 14.51
C PRO A 210 0.82 9.60 14.76
N SER A 211 2.04 9.07 14.66
CA SER A 211 3.26 9.86 14.77
C SER A 211 4.05 9.88 13.47
N GLY A 212 3.78 8.93 12.56
CA GLY A 212 4.57 8.72 11.35
C GLY A 212 6.04 8.31 11.60
N ARG A 213 6.43 8.02 12.85
CA ARG A 213 7.84 7.84 13.28
C ARG A 213 8.25 6.41 13.58
N MET A 214 7.33 5.45 13.50
CA MET A 214 7.52 4.08 14.01
C MET A 214 7.68 3.04 12.90
N ILE A 215 8.51 2.03 13.17
CA ILE A 215 8.65 0.79 12.40
C ILE A 215 8.43 -0.38 13.37
N ASP A 216 7.57 -1.32 13.00
CA ASP A 216 7.32 -2.55 13.74
C ASP A 216 8.26 -3.65 13.25
N ILE A 217 9.36 -3.92 13.96
CA ILE A 217 10.27 -5.00 13.59
C ILE A 217 9.75 -6.28 14.22
N ILE A 218 9.39 -7.24 13.37
CA ILE A 218 8.80 -8.52 13.80
C ILE A 218 9.68 -9.68 13.35
N HIS A 219 10.00 -10.58 14.27
CA HIS A 219 10.58 -11.88 13.96
C HIS A 219 9.58 -12.97 14.30
N TRP A 220 8.95 -13.54 13.27
CA TRP A 220 8.02 -14.66 13.37
C TRP A 220 8.80 -15.96 13.61
N ARG A 221 8.61 -16.56 14.77
CA ARG A 221 9.28 -17.81 15.18
C ARG A 221 8.45 -19.04 14.83
N ASP A 222 7.13 -18.89 14.79
CA ASP A 222 6.19 -19.98 14.60
C ASP A 222 4.86 -19.42 14.08
N PRO A 223 4.41 -19.75 12.85
CA PRO A 223 5.22 -20.34 11.80
C PRO A 223 6.31 -19.38 11.32
N GLU A 224 7.55 -19.85 11.29
CA GLU A 224 8.67 -19.11 10.71
C GLU A 224 8.59 -19.13 9.18
N ASN A 225 8.86 -18.00 8.54
CA ASN A 225 8.95 -17.89 7.08
C ASN A 225 10.34 -17.40 6.67
N ARG A 226 11.09 -18.30 6.02
CA ARG A 226 12.46 -18.05 5.54
C ARG A 226 12.54 -17.66 4.07
N GLY A 227 11.43 -17.22 3.48
CA GLY A 227 11.42 -16.61 2.15
C GLY A 227 12.24 -15.32 2.09
N GLU A 228 12.39 -14.76 0.90
CA GLU A 228 13.17 -13.53 0.67
C GLU A 228 12.25 -12.30 0.57
N ALA A 229 12.67 -11.16 1.13
CA ALA A 229 12.00 -9.89 0.81
C ALA A 229 12.00 -9.60 -0.70
N TYR A 230 11.23 -8.60 -1.12
CA TYR A 230 11.07 -8.27 -2.54
C TYR A 230 12.43 -8.18 -3.28
N PRO A 231 12.61 -8.96 -4.37
CA PRO A 231 13.92 -9.10 -5.01
C PRO A 231 14.33 -7.84 -5.78
N SER A 232 13.37 -7.09 -6.32
CA SER A 232 13.59 -5.92 -7.17
C SER A 232 12.70 -4.73 -6.80
N LEU A 233 13.15 -3.52 -7.16
CA LEU A 233 12.46 -2.26 -6.86
C LEU A 233 11.18 -2.02 -7.67
N ASN A 234 10.96 -2.78 -8.75
CA ASN A 234 9.78 -2.68 -9.62
C ASN A 234 8.71 -3.76 -9.34
N ARG A 235 8.89 -4.51 -8.24
CA ARG A 235 8.00 -5.58 -7.80
C ARG A 235 6.73 -5.04 -7.15
N LEU A 236 5.55 -5.59 -7.45
CA LEU A 236 4.30 -5.19 -6.79
C LEU A 236 4.37 -5.36 -5.27
N GLY A 237 3.88 -4.37 -4.53
CA GLY A 237 3.95 -4.35 -3.06
C GLY A 237 4.54 -3.08 -2.46
N ILE A 238 4.76 -3.11 -1.14
CA ILE A 238 5.48 -2.06 -0.40
C ILE A 238 6.97 -2.24 -0.69
N SER A 239 7.46 -1.59 -1.74
CA SER A 239 8.74 -1.92 -2.36
C SER A 239 9.94 -1.27 -1.67
N ARG A 240 9.75 -0.07 -1.09
CA ARG A 240 10.86 0.72 -0.54
C ARG A 240 10.44 1.66 0.58
N LEU A 241 11.25 1.71 1.63
CA LEU A 241 11.19 2.71 2.69
C LEU A 241 12.11 3.88 2.34
N VAL A 242 11.60 5.11 2.36
CA VAL A 242 12.44 6.31 2.20
C VAL A 242 12.62 7.01 3.53
N LEU A 243 13.87 7.26 3.91
CA LEU A 243 14.27 7.97 5.10
C LEU A 243 14.93 9.30 4.73
N THR A 244 14.54 10.38 5.40
CA THR A 244 15.18 11.68 5.21
C THR A 244 16.47 11.74 6.02
N THR A 245 17.58 12.00 5.35
CA THR A 245 18.88 12.33 5.95
C THR A 245 19.29 13.76 5.67
N THR A 246 19.98 14.38 6.62
CA THR A 246 20.58 15.71 6.46
C THR A 246 22.05 15.64 6.01
N HIS A 247 22.66 14.45 5.98
CA HIS A 247 24.04 14.24 5.52
C HIS A 247 24.24 12.81 5.00
N LEU A 248 23.84 12.57 3.74
CA LEU A 248 23.87 11.28 3.06
C LEU A 248 25.23 10.58 3.15
N ASP A 249 26.31 11.29 2.84
CA ASP A 249 27.64 10.67 2.78
C ASP A 249 28.12 10.18 4.16
N ALA A 250 27.70 10.85 5.25
CA ALA A 250 28.06 10.46 6.61
C ALA A 250 27.27 9.22 7.06
N ASP A 251 25.97 9.18 6.76
CA ASP A 251 25.16 8.00 7.03
C ASP A 251 25.64 6.79 6.21
N LEU A 252 26.00 6.99 4.93
CA LEU A 252 26.57 5.91 4.10
C LEU A 252 27.91 5.40 4.65
N ALA A 253 28.81 6.29 5.11
CA ALA A 253 30.06 5.88 5.73
C ALA A 253 29.82 5.07 7.02
N ARG A 254 28.81 5.46 7.81
CA ARG A 254 28.39 4.72 9.01
C ARG A 254 27.83 3.35 8.66
N MET A 255 26.97 3.24 7.65
CA MET A 255 26.46 1.95 7.17
C MET A 255 27.56 1.05 6.60
N ALA A 256 28.55 1.60 5.92
CA ALA A 256 29.71 0.86 5.44
C ALA A 256 30.52 0.20 6.58
N SER A 257 30.54 0.79 7.78
CA SER A 257 31.18 0.19 8.96
C SER A 257 30.50 -1.08 9.47
N LEU A 258 29.24 -1.30 9.09
CA LEU A 258 28.50 -2.55 9.30
C LEU A 258 28.63 -3.54 8.12
N GLY A 259 29.42 -3.21 7.10
CA GLY A 259 29.50 -4.00 5.87
C GLY A 259 28.32 -3.82 4.91
N VAL A 260 27.47 -2.81 5.12
CA VAL A 260 26.35 -2.51 4.22
C VAL A 260 26.85 -1.70 3.02
N THR A 261 26.58 -2.18 1.82
CA THR A 261 26.90 -1.50 0.56
C THR A 261 25.64 -0.96 -0.11
N PRO A 262 25.70 0.22 -0.74
CA PRO A 262 24.63 0.70 -1.62
C PRO A 262 24.40 -0.24 -2.81
N LEU A 263 23.14 -0.35 -3.24
CA LEU A 263 22.72 -1.08 -4.43
C LEU A 263 23.43 -0.58 -5.70
N GLY A 264 23.65 0.74 -5.77
CA GLY A 264 24.37 1.42 -6.82
C GLY A 264 24.97 2.74 -6.30
N PRO A 265 25.67 3.51 -7.15
CA PRO A 265 26.23 4.80 -6.73
C PRO A 265 25.13 5.77 -6.29
N ALA A 266 25.42 6.64 -5.33
CA ALA A 266 24.51 7.72 -4.98
C ALA A 266 24.23 8.62 -6.21
N ALA A 267 22.99 9.08 -6.35
CA ALA A 267 22.55 9.91 -7.47
C ALA A 267 21.84 11.17 -7.01
N THR A 268 21.72 12.13 -7.94
CA THR A 268 20.99 13.39 -7.75
C THR A 268 19.77 13.38 -8.65
N ARG A 269 18.60 13.74 -8.10
CA ARG A 269 17.34 13.87 -8.83
C ARG A 269 17.18 15.25 -9.45
N ALA A 270 16.19 15.40 -10.32
CA ALA A 270 15.86 16.67 -10.97
C ALA A 270 15.53 17.82 -9.97
N ASP A 271 14.97 17.49 -8.81
CA ASP A 271 14.70 18.44 -7.72
C ASP A 271 15.97 18.83 -6.91
N GLY A 272 17.14 18.29 -7.28
CA GLY A 272 18.42 18.50 -6.61
C GLY A 272 18.64 17.62 -5.39
N SER A 273 17.65 16.84 -4.95
CA SER A 273 17.82 15.90 -3.84
C SER A 273 18.82 14.82 -4.22
N ARG A 274 19.63 14.39 -3.24
CA ARG A 274 20.55 13.27 -3.39
C ARG A 274 19.96 12.03 -2.72
N PHE A 275 20.22 10.86 -3.28
CA PHE A 275 19.82 9.62 -2.63
C PHE A 275 20.78 8.47 -2.90
N ALA A 276 20.71 7.46 -2.03
CA ALA A 276 21.29 6.14 -2.23
C ALA A 276 20.34 5.09 -1.63
N ILE A 277 20.37 3.88 -2.19
CA ILE A 277 19.53 2.76 -1.72
C ILE A 277 20.45 1.70 -1.13
N ILE A 278 20.15 1.27 0.09
CA ILE A 278 20.79 0.16 0.79
C ILE A 278 19.74 -0.91 1.09
N ARG A 279 20.18 -2.09 1.51
CA ARG A 279 19.28 -3.14 2.01
C ARG A 279 19.48 -3.33 3.52
N ASP A 280 18.38 -3.50 4.23
CA ASP A 280 18.45 -3.98 5.61
C ASP A 280 18.71 -5.50 5.66
N PRO A 281 18.96 -6.09 6.84
CA PRO A 281 19.23 -7.53 6.97
C PRO A 281 18.07 -8.44 6.54
N ALA A 282 16.83 -7.93 6.50
CA ALA A 282 15.68 -8.68 5.96
C ALA A 282 15.62 -8.63 4.42
N GLY A 283 16.43 -7.78 3.78
CA GLY A 283 16.44 -7.55 2.33
C GLY A 283 15.58 -6.37 1.87
N THR A 284 14.94 -5.66 2.80
CA THR A 284 14.10 -4.47 2.53
C THR A 284 14.95 -3.37 1.90
N PHE A 285 14.46 -2.76 0.83
CA PHE A 285 15.09 -1.58 0.25
C PHE A 285 14.84 -0.35 1.13
N VAL A 286 15.93 0.29 1.56
CA VAL A 286 15.91 1.53 2.33
C VAL A 286 16.62 2.60 1.52
N GLU A 287 15.89 3.63 1.11
CA GLU A 287 16.45 4.82 0.48
C GLU A 287 16.79 5.86 1.53
N LEU A 288 18.04 6.32 1.54
CA LEU A 288 18.44 7.51 2.25
C LEU A 288 18.36 8.69 1.29
N ARG A 289 17.53 9.68 1.60
CA ARG A 289 17.28 10.87 0.76
C ARG A 289 17.67 12.15 1.48
N GLN A 290 18.53 12.94 0.86
CA GLN A 290 18.95 14.26 1.33
C GLN A 290 18.37 15.35 0.44
N GLU A 291 17.62 16.28 1.03
CA GLU A 291 17.09 17.45 0.32
C GLU A 291 18.21 18.47 -0.01
N PRO A 292 18.07 19.24 -1.09
CA PRO A 292 19.03 20.29 -1.45
C PRO A 292 19.23 21.28 -0.29
N GLY A 293 20.49 21.61 0.02
CA GLY A 293 20.81 22.59 1.06
C GLY A 293 20.49 22.14 2.49
N ALA A 294 20.17 20.86 2.72
CA ALA A 294 19.99 20.33 4.07
C ALA A 294 21.20 20.63 4.95
N THR A 295 20.95 21.23 6.12
CA THR A 295 21.99 21.47 7.11
C THR A 295 22.18 20.20 7.94
N PRO A 296 23.41 19.66 8.06
CA PRO A 296 23.67 18.47 8.86
C PRO A 296 23.14 18.62 10.29
N ARG A 297 22.27 17.70 10.69
CA ARG A 297 21.71 17.62 12.04
C ARG A 297 21.76 16.18 12.52
N GLU A 298 22.64 15.95 13.49
CA GLU A 298 22.78 14.64 14.11
C GLU A 298 21.62 14.35 15.06
N THR A 299 21.09 13.13 15.01
CA THR A 299 20.09 12.56 15.91
C THR A 299 20.53 11.15 16.27
N HIS A 300 20.91 10.93 17.53
CA HIS A 300 21.38 9.63 18.05
C HIS A 300 22.54 9.00 17.25
N GLY A 301 23.53 9.77 16.80
CA GLY A 301 24.68 9.24 16.08
C GLY A 301 24.51 9.14 14.56
N ALA A 302 23.34 9.49 14.01
CA ALA A 302 23.04 9.46 12.58
C ALA A 302 22.49 10.81 12.11
N PHE A 303 22.43 11.04 10.80
CA PHE A 303 21.86 12.25 10.20
C PHE A 303 20.45 12.05 9.65
N VAL A 304 19.91 10.84 9.80
CA VAL A 304 18.51 10.52 9.52
C VAL A 304 17.61 11.22 10.54
N THR A 305 16.52 11.83 10.04
CA THR A 305 15.65 12.70 10.85
C THR A 305 14.18 12.33 10.79
N ALA A 306 13.73 11.60 9.77
CA ALA A 306 12.34 11.22 9.60
C ALA A 306 12.16 10.01 8.69
N ILE A 307 11.06 9.28 8.89
CA ILE A 307 10.47 8.43 7.85
C ILE A 307 9.80 9.37 6.85
N ASN A 308 10.26 9.38 5.61
CA ASN A 308 9.76 10.30 4.59
C ASN A 308 8.48 9.77 3.94
N ARG A 309 8.58 8.62 3.27
CA ARG A 309 7.46 7.98 2.56
C ARG A 309 7.66 6.48 2.43
N LEU A 310 6.58 5.77 2.13
CA LEU A 310 6.62 4.40 1.62
C LEU A 310 6.40 4.43 0.11
N VAL A 311 7.12 3.59 -0.63
CA VAL A 311 6.88 3.41 -2.06
C VAL A 311 6.04 2.16 -2.28
N ILE A 312 4.94 2.31 -2.99
CA ILE A 312 3.96 1.26 -3.25
C ILE A 312 3.87 1.06 -4.76
N ASN A 313 4.26 -0.13 -5.21
CA ASN A 313 4.19 -0.50 -6.60
C ASN A 313 2.86 -1.23 -6.87
N VAL A 314 2.14 -0.77 -7.89
CA VAL A 314 0.80 -1.23 -8.25
C VAL A 314 0.73 -1.66 -9.71
N SER A 315 -0.20 -2.57 -10.01
CA SER A 315 -0.39 -3.03 -11.40
C SER A 315 -1.18 -2.05 -12.24
N ASP A 316 -1.96 -1.19 -11.59
CA ASP A 316 -2.80 -0.17 -12.20
C ASP A 316 -2.77 1.09 -11.34
N PHE A 317 -2.16 2.15 -11.87
CA PHE A 317 -1.98 3.41 -11.16
C PHE A 317 -3.33 4.06 -10.82
N GLU A 318 -4.24 4.16 -11.78
CA GLU A 318 -5.50 4.87 -11.64
C GLU A 318 -6.43 4.17 -10.64
N ARG A 319 -6.59 2.85 -10.73
CA ARG A 319 -7.38 2.05 -9.80
C ARG A 319 -6.87 2.21 -8.36
N SER A 320 -5.55 2.16 -8.20
CA SER A 320 -4.93 2.24 -6.89
C SER A 320 -4.99 3.66 -6.34
N ARG A 321 -4.80 4.70 -7.16
CA ARG A 321 -4.93 6.10 -6.73
C ARG A 321 -6.32 6.34 -6.15
N GLU A 322 -7.38 5.89 -6.80
CA GLU A 322 -8.75 6.07 -6.30
C GLU A 322 -9.00 5.29 -5.01
N PHE A 323 -8.40 4.11 -4.84
CA PHE A 323 -8.43 3.40 -3.55
C PHE A 323 -7.67 4.14 -2.45
N TYR A 324 -6.47 4.66 -2.70
CA TYR A 324 -5.71 5.38 -1.67
C TYR A 324 -6.37 6.73 -1.32
N ARG A 325 -7.07 7.37 -2.27
CA ARG A 325 -7.95 8.52 -1.99
C ARG A 325 -9.08 8.18 -1.03
N LEU A 326 -9.69 7.01 -1.19
CA LEU A 326 -10.75 6.51 -0.30
C LEU A 326 -10.31 6.52 1.17
N ILE A 327 -9.07 6.13 1.44
CA ILE A 327 -8.49 6.05 2.79
C ILE A 327 -7.73 7.32 3.22
N GLY A 328 -7.95 8.45 2.52
CA GLY A 328 -7.48 9.76 2.96
C GLY A 328 -6.21 10.30 2.29
N PHE A 329 -5.68 9.67 1.23
CA PHE A 329 -4.56 10.22 0.45
C PHE A 329 -5.05 10.98 -0.78
N THR A 330 -5.28 12.29 -0.67
CA THR A 330 -6.01 13.06 -1.69
C THR A 330 -5.21 14.15 -2.40
N GLU A 331 -4.19 14.72 -1.74
CA GLU A 331 -3.27 15.67 -2.36
C GLU A 331 -2.13 14.92 -3.01
N GLY A 332 -1.85 15.19 -4.29
CA GLY A 332 -0.75 14.54 -4.95
C GLY A 332 -0.02 15.38 -5.99
N SER A 333 1.22 14.99 -6.23
CA SER A 333 2.12 15.62 -7.19
C SER A 333 2.74 14.57 -8.09
N ALA A 334 2.50 14.70 -9.39
CA ALA A 334 3.07 13.81 -10.40
C ALA A 334 4.60 13.84 -10.36
N LEU A 335 5.20 12.66 -10.51
CA LEU A 335 6.64 12.48 -10.59
C LEU A 335 7.09 12.28 -12.06
N PRO A 336 8.37 12.53 -12.37
CA PRO A 336 8.89 12.31 -13.73
C PRO A 336 8.66 10.87 -14.20
N ALA A 337 8.16 10.69 -15.43
CA ALA A 337 7.77 9.37 -15.94
C ALA A 337 8.93 8.44 -16.34
N GLN A 338 10.18 8.88 -16.18
CA GLN A 338 11.38 8.14 -16.54
C GLN A 338 12.55 8.49 -15.62
N LEU A 339 13.44 7.51 -15.40
CA LEU A 339 14.70 7.74 -14.68
C LEU A 339 15.79 8.26 -15.63
N SER A 340 16.58 9.21 -15.16
CA SER A 340 17.89 9.52 -15.77
C SER A 340 18.88 8.35 -15.58
N GLU A 341 19.98 8.36 -16.34
CA GLU A 341 20.98 7.30 -16.23
C GLU A 341 21.61 7.17 -14.82
N PRO A 342 21.99 8.26 -14.12
CA PRO A 342 22.46 8.16 -12.74
C PRO A 342 21.43 7.55 -11.78
N GLU A 343 20.17 7.99 -11.87
CA GLU A 343 19.07 7.47 -11.03
C GLU A 343 18.84 5.98 -11.29
N ARG A 344 18.82 5.58 -12.56
CA ARG A 344 18.68 4.19 -12.99
C ARG A 344 19.78 3.30 -12.38
N ARG A 345 21.05 3.73 -12.45
CA ARG A 345 22.18 2.99 -11.86
C ARG A 345 22.11 2.95 -10.33
N ALA A 346 21.69 4.03 -9.67
CA ALA A 346 21.50 4.07 -8.23
C ALA A 346 20.42 3.08 -7.76
N MET A 347 19.40 2.86 -8.60
CA MET A 347 18.32 1.91 -8.39
C MET A 347 18.66 0.49 -8.89
N GLY A 348 19.88 0.23 -9.38
CA GLY A 348 20.29 -1.10 -9.83
C GLY A 348 19.58 -1.60 -11.09
N PHE A 349 18.98 -0.71 -11.89
CA PHE A 349 18.43 -1.08 -13.20
C PHE A 349 19.50 -0.96 -14.27
N ASP A 350 19.55 -1.90 -15.21
CA ASP A 350 20.50 -1.87 -16.35
C ASP A 350 19.90 -1.32 -17.65
N GLN A 351 18.57 -1.19 -17.69
CA GLN A 351 17.81 -0.75 -18.86
C GLN A 351 16.95 0.48 -18.56
N PRO A 352 16.58 1.28 -19.59
CA PRO A 352 15.69 2.42 -19.41
C PRO A 352 14.45 2.05 -18.61
N ALA A 353 14.08 2.91 -17.65
CA ALA A 353 12.98 2.66 -16.76
C ALA A 353 11.87 3.70 -16.97
N ARG A 354 10.64 3.23 -17.17
CA ARG A 354 9.44 4.05 -17.40
C ARG A 354 8.34 3.65 -16.42
N PHE A 355 7.63 4.63 -15.91
CA PHE A 355 6.58 4.43 -14.91
C PHE A 355 5.62 5.61 -14.88
N THR A 356 4.42 5.38 -14.34
CA THR A 356 3.53 6.45 -13.89
C THR A 356 3.66 6.50 -12.36
N ALA A 357 3.90 7.69 -11.80
CA ALA A 357 4.00 7.80 -10.35
C ALA A 357 3.53 9.15 -9.82
N GLU A 358 3.05 9.12 -8.57
CA GLU A 358 2.60 10.29 -7.84
C GLU A 358 3.00 10.17 -6.37
N LEU A 359 3.49 11.28 -5.83
CA LEU A 359 3.64 11.43 -4.39
C LEU A 359 2.31 11.91 -3.84
N ILE A 360 1.62 11.08 -3.04
CA ILE A 360 0.33 11.40 -2.46
C ILE A 360 0.42 11.52 -0.93
N ARG A 361 -0.32 12.46 -0.36
CA ARG A 361 -0.29 12.85 1.05
C ARG A 361 -1.60 12.51 1.74
N HIS A 362 -1.51 11.89 2.91
CA HIS A 362 -2.65 11.67 3.79
C HIS A 362 -3.08 12.99 4.44
N GLU A 363 -4.37 13.31 4.35
CA GLU A 363 -4.90 14.62 4.75
C GLU A 363 -4.71 14.94 6.24
N GLN A 364 -4.82 13.93 7.11
CA GLN A 364 -4.84 14.13 8.57
C GLN A 364 -3.44 14.22 9.19
N ASP A 365 -2.54 13.29 8.89
CA ASP A 365 -1.22 13.20 9.52
C ASP A 365 -0.08 13.72 8.62
N GLY A 366 -0.39 14.06 7.37
CA GLY A 366 0.58 14.51 6.37
C GLY A 366 1.56 13.44 5.92
N SER A 367 1.35 12.16 6.28
CA SER A 367 2.20 11.06 5.86
C SER A 367 2.15 10.88 4.34
N LEU A 368 3.27 10.45 3.77
CA LEU A 368 3.42 10.35 2.32
C LEU A 368 3.52 8.88 1.88
N ILE A 369 2.91 8.59 0.73
CA ILE A 369 3.23 7.41 -0.07
C ILE A 369 3.55 7.83 -1.51
N GLU A 370 4.48 7.11 -2.13
CA GLU A 370 4.78 7.22 -3.56
C GLU A 370 4.14 6.02 -4.26
N LEU A 371 3.07 6.28 -5.01
CA LEU A 371 2.35 5.25 -5.75
C LEU A 371 2.98 5.14 -7.14
N VAL A 372 3.38 3.94 -7.55
CA VAL A 372 4.15 3.72 -8.79
C VAL A 372 3.57 2.56 -9.59
N GLU A 373 3.22 2.80 -10.85
CA GLU A 373 3.01 1.74 -11.83
C GLU A 373 4.21 1.66 -12.76
N TRP A 374 4.93 0.54 -12.71
CA TRP A 374 6.07 0.29 -13.59
C TRP A 374 5.63 -0.19 -14.97
N HIS A 375 6.11 0.47 -16.02
CA HIS A 375 5.89 0.11 -17.42
C HIS A 375 7.10 -0.61 -18.01
N THR A 376 8.30 -0.26 -17.58
CA THR A 376 9.55 -0.90 -18.02
C THR A 376 10.61 -0.73 -16.93
N PRO A 377 11.31 -1.80 -16.49
CA PRO A 377 10.82 -3.18 -16.54
C PRO A 377 9.50 -3.32 -15.78
N ARG A 378 8.56 -4.07 -16.36
CA ARG A 378 7.29 -4.39 -15.69
C ARG A 378 7.41 -5.77 -15.04
N ASP A 379 7.14 -5.85 -13.73
CA ASP A 379 6.95 -7.10 -13.00
C ASP A 379 5.57 -7.07 -12.33
N LEU A 380 4.66 -7.92 -12.83
CA LEU A 380 3.28 -8.03 -12.33
C LEU A 380 3.09 -9.18 -11.35
N THR A 381 4.16 -9.85 -10.93
CA THR A 381 3.95 -10.98 -10.01
C THR A 381 3.55 -10.46 -8.62
N PRO A 382 2.50 -11.05 -7.99
CA PRO A 382 1.79 -10.39 -6.89
C PRO A 382 2.64 -10.06 -5.65
N PRO A 383 2.16 -9.15 -4.79
CA PRO A 383 2.66 -8.99 -3.43
C PRO A 383 2.70 -10.31 -2.66
N HIS A 384 3.50 -10.39 -1.59
CA HIS A 384 3.54 -11.59 -0.76
C HIS A 384 2.15 -11.89 -0.17
N PRO A 385 1.62 -13.12 -0.33
CA PRO A 385 0.29 -13.46 0.17
C PRO A 385 0.28 -13.58 1.70
N ALA A 386 -0.92 -13.73 2.27
CA ALA A 386 -1.07 -14.17 3.65
C ALA A 386 -0.50 -15.60 3.85
N PRO A 387 -0.04 -15.97 5.05
CA PRO A 387 -0.02 -15.17 6.28
C PRO A 387 0.98 -14.01 6.26
N ILE A 388 0.76 -13.00 7.11
CA ILE A 388 1.56 -11.75 7.17
C ILE A 388 2.90 -11.98 7.90
N ASN A 389 3.67 -12.99 7.49
CA ASN A 389 4.93 -13.38 8.10
C ASN A 389 6.12 -13.38 7.12
N HIS A 390 5.93 -12.96 5.88
CA HIS A 390 7.00 -12.94 4.88
C HIS A 390 8.05 -11.89 5.24
N PRO A 391 9.36 -12.18 5.16
CA PRO A 391 10.41 -11.18 5.39
C PRO A 391 10.28 -9.95 4.48
N GLY A 392 10.66 -8.78 5.00
CA GLY A 392 10.47 -7.48 4.37
C GLY A 392 9.24 -6.71 4.87
N MET A 393 8.84 -5.65 4.16
CA MET A 393 7.62 -4.90 4.47
C MET A 393 6.39 -5.64 3.96
N HIS A 394 5.39 -5.82 4.83
CA HIS A 394 4.21 -6.62 4.47
C HIS A 394 2.88 -5.90 4.73
N ARG A 395 2.84 -4.95 5.66
CA ARG A 395 1.62 -4.29 6.13
C ARG A 395 1.86 -2.86 6.63
N ILE A 396 0.89 -1.98 6.38
CA ILE A 396 0.82 -0.62 6.94
C ILE A 396 -0.37 -0.55 7.92
N ASN A 397 -0.15 0.06 9.09
CA ASN A 397 -1.17 0.20 10.14
C ASN A 397 -1.58 1.66 10.33
N TYR A 398 -2.88 1.92 10.28
CA TYR A 398 -3.50 3.24 10.46
C TYR A 398 -4.40 3.26 11.68
N ALA A 399 -4.44 4.39 12.37
CA ALA A 399 -5.40 4.63 13.43
C ALA A 399 -6.75 5.00 12.82
N THR A 400 -7.83 4.54 13.43
CA THR A 400 -9.20 4.97 13.14
C THR A 400 -9.91 5.40 14.43
N THR A 401 -10.80 6.38 14.30
CA THR A 401 -11.68 6.83 15.39
C THR A 401 -12.90 5.94 15.59
N ASP A 402 -13.29 5.14 14.59
CA ASP A 402 -14.41 4.20 14.66
C ASP A 402 -14.15 3.00 13.73
N ILE A 403 -13.56 1.95 14.32
CA ILE A 403 -13.16 0.77 13.55
C ILE A 403 -14.35 -0.01 13.00
N ASP A 404 -15.49 -0.05 13.71
CA ASP A 404 -16.65 -0.80 13.28
C ASP A 404 -17.35 -0.10 12.10
N SER A 405 -17.53 1.23 12.20
CA SER A 405 -18.10 2.03 11.10
C SER A 405 -17.18 2.04 9.88
N ASP A 406 -15.87 2.23 10.05
CA ASP A 406 -14.93 2.23 8.92
C ASP A 406 -14.85 0.86 8.25
N THR A 407 -14.89 -0.23 9.02
CA THR A 407 -14.93 -1.59 8.48
C THR A 407 -16.19 -1.82 7.66
N ALA A 408 -17.36 -1.45 8.19
CA ALA A 408 -18.63 -1.58 7.47
C ALA A 408 -18.62 -0.78 6.16
N ALA A 409 -18.12 0.46 6.20
CA ALA A 409 -18.07 1.33 5.04
C ALA A 409 -17.11 0.80 3.95
N LEU A 410 -15.97 0.22 4.33
CA LEU A 410 -15.05 -0.43 3.40
C LEU A 410 -15.64 -1.74 2.81
N LEU A 411 -16.36 -2.53 3.61
CA LEU A 411 -17.06 -3.73 3.13
C LEU A 411 -18.16 -3.37 2.11
N ASP A 412 -18.96 -2.36 2.40
CA ASP A 412 -20.00 -1.86 1.49
C ASP A 412 -19.40 -1.33 0.18
N ALA A 413 -18.17 -0.78 0.25
CA ALA A 413 -17.39 -0.39 -0.91
C ALA A 413 -16.72 -1.58 -1.64
N GLY A 414 -16.89 -2.82 -1.20
CA GLY A 414 -16.36 -4.03 -1.82
C GLY A 414 -14.88 -4.31 -1.55
N VAL A 415 -14.32 -3.74 -0.48
CA VAL A 415 -12.93 -4.00 -0.07
C VAL A 415 -12.80 -5.39 0.54
N GLU A 416 -11.75 -6.12 0.19
CA GLU A 416 -11.49 -7.46 0.72
C GLU A 416 -10.79 -7.42 2.09
N PHE A 417 -11.27 -8.25 3.02
CA PHE A 417 -10.75 -8.39 4.38
C PHE A 417 -10.16 -9.78 4.63
N LEU A 418 -9.15 -9.88 5.49
CA LEU A 418 -8.64 -11.17 5.95
C LEU A 418 -9.53 -11.78 7.04
N SER A 419 -10.13 -10.95 7.88
CA SER A 419 -11.01 -11.35 8.97
C SER A 419 -11.95 -10.19 9.34
N PRO A 420 -12.99 -10.45 10.15
CA PRO A 420 -13.70 -9.40 10.89
C PRO A 420 -12.77 -8.65 11.85
N VAL A 421 -13.28 -7.58 12.49
CA VAL A 421 -12.59 -6.88 13.58
C VAL A 421 -12.27 -7.85 14.71
N VAL A 422 -11.00 -7.93 15.08
CA VAL A 422 -10.49 -8.78 16.16
C VAL A 422 -10.00 -7.91 17.32
N ARG A 423 -10.32 -8.34 18.54
CA ARG A 423 -9.88 -7.71 19.78
C ARG A 423 -8.41 -8.05 20.06
N CYS A 424 -7.60 -7.01 20.27
CA CYS A 424 -6.20 -7.14 20.66
C CYS A 424 -5.91 -6.28 21.90
N CYS A 425 -5.05 -6.70 22.83
CA CYS A 425 -4.30 -7.95 22.88
C CYS A 425 -4.56 -8.70 24.20
N ASP A 426 -5.70 -8.40 24.82
CA ASP A 426 -6.15 -8.90 26.13
C ASP A 426 -7.44 -9.75 25.98
N GLY A 427 -7.66 -10.33 24.79
CA GLY A 427 -8.86 -11.14 24.49
C GLY A 427 -10.15 -10.34 24.69
N ASP A 428 -11.14 -10.93 25.38
CA ASP A 428 -12.44 -10.30 25.62
C ASP A 428 -12.38 -8.99 26.41
N ALA A 429 -11.34 -8.79 27.22
CA ALA A 429 -11.11 -7.55 27.98
C ALA A 429 -10.49 -6.43 27.14
N SER A 430 -10.11 -6.69 25.88
CA SER A 430 -9.45 -5.71 25.03
C SER A 430 -10.34 -4.51 24.75
N THR A 431 -9.76 -3.33 24.91
CA THR A 431 -10.36 -2.05 24.48
C THR A 431 -9.84 -1.60 23.11
N MET A 432 -8.98 -2.41 22.48
CA MET A 432 -8.39 -2.14 21.17
C MET A 432 -8.78 -3.26 20.20
N GLY A 433 -9.14 -2.85 18.99
CA GLY A 433 -9.47 -3.73 17.88
C GLY A 433 -8.53 -3.50 16.72
N ILE A 434 -8.33 -4.54 15.93
CA ILE A 434 -7.66 -4.46 14.64
C ILE A 434 -8.48 -5.13 13.57
N VAL A 435 -8.27 -4.71 12.32
CA VAL A 435 -8.80 -5.38 11.15
C VAL A 435 -7.83 -5.21 9.99
N VAL A 436 -7.60 -6.27 9.22
CA VAL A 436 -6.70 -6.26 8.07
C VAL A 436 -7.49 -6.40 6.77
N PHE A 437 -7.23 -5.50 5.84
CA PHE A 437 -7.85 -5.44 4.52
C PHE A 437 -6.79 -5.30 3.43
N LYS A 438 -7.20 -5.47 2.18
CA LYS A 438 -6.32 -5.43 1.02
C LYS A 438 -6.57 -4.20 0.18
N ASP A 439 -5.50 -3.65 -0.37
CA ASP A 439 -5.59 -2.78 -1.52
C ASP A 439 -5.91 -3.57 -2.81
N PRO A 440 -6.16 -2.90 -3.96
CA PRO A 440 -6.54 -3.56 -5.21
C PRO A 440 -5.50 -4.55 -5.77
N ASP A 441 -4.24 -4.48 -5.33
CA ASP A 441 -3.16 -5.38 -5.72
C ASP A 441 -2.87 -6.47 -4.67
N GLY A 442 -3.60 -6.47 -3.55
CA GLY A 442 -3.47 -7.45 -2.47
C GLY A 442 -2.49 -7.05 -1.38
N ILE A 443 -2.05 -5.79 -1.31
CA ILE A 443 -1.18 -5.27 -0.26
C ILE A 443 -1.99 -5.10 1.02
N PHE A 444 -1.44 -5.56 2.16
CA PHE A 444 -2.15 -5.51 3.44
C PHE A 444 -2.10 -4.12 4.07
N LEU A 445 -3.27 -3.59 4.39
CA LEU A 445 -3.48 -2.42 5.22
C LEU A 445 -4.24 -2.86 6.48
N GLN A 446 -4.03 -2.15 7.58
CA GLN A 446 -4.68 -2.43 8.85
C GLN A 446 -5.26 -1.15 9.43
N LEU A 447 -6.47 -1.27 9.99
CA LEU A 447 -7.00 -0.29 10.94
C LEU A 447 -6.79 -0.79 12.36
N LEU A 448 -6.48 0.16 13.25
CA LEU A 448 -6.43 -0.02 14.69
C LEU A 448 -7.28 1.08 15.33
N GLY A 449 -8.23 0.67 16.16
CA GLY A 449 -9.17 1.59 16.81
C GLY A 449 -9.66 1.05 18.15
N ALA A 450 -10.46 1.85 18.84
CA ALA A 450 -11.10 1.42 20.08
C ALA A 450 -12.23 0.42 19.79
N VAL A 451 -12.44 -0.54 20.70
CA VAL A 451 -13.58 -1.47 20.69
C VAL A 451 -14.11 -1.65 22.10
N GLU A 452 -15.39 -1.97 22.22
CA GLU A 452 -15.97 -2.31 23.52
C GLU A 452 -15.49 -3.71 23.98
N PRO A 453 -15.06 -3.85 25.24
CA PRO A 453 -14.82 -5.16 25.83
C PRO A 453 -16.06 -6.05 25.75
N ARG A 454 -15.88 -7.34 25.46
CA ARG A 454 -16.99 -8.30 25.52
C ARG A 454 -17.29 -8.57 27.00
N SER A 455 -18.55 -8.43 27.40
CA SER A 455 -19.00 -8.85 28.73
C SER A 455 -18.70 -10.33 28.91
N THR A 456 -17.92 -10.66 29.95
CA THR A 456 -17.66 -12.05 30.32
C THR A 456 -18.99 -12.66 30.78
N PRO A 457 -19.38 -13.85 30.27
CA PRO A 457 -20.63 -14.49 30.64
C PRO A 457 -20.74 -14.80 32.14
#